data_AF-A0A502ECD1-F1
#
_entry.id   AF-A0A502ECD1-F1
#
_cell.length_a   1.000
_cell.length_b   1.000
_cell.length_c   1.000
_cell.angle_alpha   90.00
_cell.angle_beta   90.00
_cell.angle_gamma   90.00
#
_symmetry.space_group_name_H-M   'P 1'
#
loop_
_entity.id
_entity.type
_entity.pdbx_description
1 polymer ?
#
loop_
_entity_poly.entity_id
_entity_poly.type
_entity_poly.pdbx_seq_one_letter_code
_entity_poly.pdbx_strand_id
1 'polypeptide(L)' 'MVRDQEFLLAPNMADWLAGDHLVWFVLDVVEQLDTSALHACRRTGGVGRAGYDPDMLLALMIYAYATGQ' A
#
# COMPACT_ATOMS: atom_id res chain seq x y z
N MET A 1 17.80 -8.50 -27.01
CA MET A 1 16.76 -7.45 -26.95
C MET A 1 15.43 -8.15 -27.17
N VAL A 2 14.55 -8.18 -26.17
CA VAL A 2 13.22 -8.80 -26.32
C VAL A 2 12.43 -7.89 -27.25
N ARG A 3 12.16 -8.37 -28.47
CA ARG A 3 11.55 -7.56 -29.54
C ARG A 3 10.01 -7.49 -29.43
N ASP A 4 9.42 -8.40 -28.67
CA ASP A 4 7.97 -8.51 -28.44
C ASP A 4 7.55 -8.03 -27.04
N GLN A 5 8.40 -7.25 -26.35
CA GLN A 5 8.08 -6.72 -25.02
C GLN A 5 7.17 -5.49 -25.15
N GLU A 6 5.88 -5.66 -24.86
CA GLU A 6 4.89 -4.58 -24.91
C GLU A 6 5.01 -3.60 -23.72
N PHE A 7 5.33 -4.09 -22.53
CA PHE A 7 5.43 -3.29 -21.31
C PHE A 7 6.74 -3.55 -20.57
N LEU A 8 7.27 -2.52 -19.91
CA LEU A 8 8.48 -2.63 -19.08
C LEU A 8 8.23 -3.42 -17.80
N LEU A 9 7.03 -3.33 -17.25
CA LEU A 9 6.56 -3.97 -16.03
C LEU A 9 5.18 -4.57 -16.29
N ALA A 10 4.72 -5.49 -15.44
CA ALA A 10 3.41 -6.09 -15.64
C ALA A 10 2.33 -4.98 -15.63
N PRO A 11 1.37 -5.01 -16.58
CA PRO A 11 0.34 -3.97 -16.69
C PRO A 11 -0.50 -3.81 -15.42
N ASN A 12 -0.69 -4.90 -14.68
CA ASN A 12 -1.28 -4.88 -13.36
C ASN A 12 -0.19 -4.91 -12.29
N MET A 13 -0.22 -3.94 -11.38
CA MET A 13 0.74 -3.84 -10.28
C MET A 13 0.64 -5.02 -9.31
N ALA A 14 -0.55 -5.64 -9.17
CA ALA A 14 -0.73 -6.80 -8.31
C ALA A 14 0.11 -8.00 -8.78
N ASP A 15 0.33 -8.13 -10.09
CA ASP A 15 1.12 -9.21 -10.68
C ASP A 15 2.63 -9.04 -10.41
N TRP A 16 3.04 -7.94 -9.78
CA TRP A 16 4.45 -7.71 -9.40
C TRP A 16 4.83 -8.47 -8.14
N LEU A 17 3.84 -8.91 -7.37
CA LEU A 17 4.04 -9.63 -6.11
C LEU A 17 3.55 -11.07 -6.24
N ALA A 18 4.16 -11.97 -5.47
CA ALA A 18 3.65 -13.33 -5.37
C ALA A 18 2.26 -13.34 -4.73
N GLY A 19 1.40 -14.29 -5.11
CA GLY A 19 0.04 -14.38 -4.58
C GLY A 19 -0.04 -14.65 -3.07
N ASP A 20 1.02 -15.22 -2.51
CA ASP A 20 1.20 -15.50 -1.07
C ASP A 20 2.05 -14.44 -0.35
N HIS A 21 2.31 -13.30 -1.00
CA HIS A 21 3.09 -12.23 -0.41
C HIS A 21 2.40 -11.65 0.84
N LEU A 22 3.17 -11.46 1.93
CA LEU A 22 2.67 -11.01 3.25
C LEU A 22 1.81 -9.74 3.19
N VAL A 23 2.10 -8.83 2.25
CA VAL A 23 1.35 -7.57 2.11
C VAL A 23 -0.16 -7.80 1.93
N TRP A 24 -0.57 -8.88 1.25
CA TRP A 24 -1.98 -9.17 1.04
C TRP A 24 -2.68 -9.43 2.37
N PHE A 25 -2.07 -10.23 3.24
CA PHE A 25 -2.57 -10.44 4.60
C PHE A 25 -2.58 -9.14 5.43
N VAL A 26 -1.55 -8.30 5.30
CA VAL A 26 -1.51 -7.01 6.03
C VAL A 26 -2.66 -6.09 5.59
N LEU A 27 -2.96 -6.03 4.29
CA LEU A 27 -4.07 -5.23 3.77
C LEU A 27 -5.42 -5.77 4.28
N ASP A 28 -5.63 -7.09 4.24
CA ASP A 28 -6.85 -7.73 4.76
C ASP A 28 -7.06 -7.46 6.26
N VAL A 29 -5.97 -7.39 7.03
CA VAL A 29 -6.02 -7.05 8.46
C VAL A 29 -6.39 -5.58 8.64
N VAL A 30 -5.76 -4.66 7.91
CA VAL A 30 -6.03 -3.22 8.03
C VAL A 30 -7.48 -2.91 7.67
N GLU A 31 -8.06 -3.56 6.65
CA GLU A 31 -9.46 -3.40 6.27
C GLU A 31 -10.44 -3.75 7.41
N GLN A 32 -10.04 -4.63 8.33
CA GLN A 32 -10.87 -5.06 9.46
C GLN A 32 -10.72 -4.18 10.72
N LEU A 33 -9.74 -3.27 10.76
CA LEU A 33 -9.50 -2.40 11.91
C LEU A 33 -10.37 -1.15 11.86
N ASP A 34 -10.83 -0.69 13.03
CA ASP A 34 -11.42 0.64 13.13
C ASP A 34 -10.33 1.72 13.10
N THR A 35 -10.14 2.33 11.94
CA THR A 35 -9.17 3.41 11.70
C THR A 35 -9.80 4.81 11.77
N SER A 36 -11.06 4.93 12.21
CA SER A 36 -11.81 6.20 12.21
C SER A 36 -11.08 7.33 12.95
N ALA A 37 -10.43 7.02 14.07
CA ALA A 37 -9.62 7.97 14.83
C ALA A 37 -8.40 8.47 14.05
N LEU A 38 -7.74 7.62 13.26
CA LEU A 38 -6.63 8.02 12.39
C LEU A 38 -7.12 8.95 11.28
N HIS A 39 -8.29 8.65 10.70
CA HIS A 39 -8.91 9.51 9.70
C HIS A 39 -9.35 10.86 10.25
N ALA A 40 -9.84 10.92 11.50
CA ALA A 40 -10.24 12.17 12.15
C ALA A 40 -9.05 13.10 12.45
N CYS A 41 -7.90 12.53 12.81
CA CYS A 41 -6.69 13.27 13.14
C CYS A 41 -5.78 13.56 11.94
N ARG A 42 -6.09 13.04 10.74
CA ARG A 42 -5.20 13.15 9.58
C ARG A 42 -5.05 14.59 9.10
N ARG A 43 -3.85 14.93 8.65
CA ARG A 43 -3.65 16.16 7.86
C ARG A 43 -4.08 15.90 6.42
N THR A 44 -5.05 16.66 5.94
CA THR A 44 -5.62 16.49 4.58
C THR A 44 -4.69 16.96 3.46
N GLY A 45 -3.56 17.59 3.79
CA GLY A 45 -2.54 18.03 2.84
C GLY A 45 -2.34 19.54 2.86
N GLY A 46 -1.78 20.05 1.77
CA GLY A 46 -1.55 21.48 1.54
C GLY A 46 -1.65 21.81 0.06
N VAL A 47 -1.38 23.05 -0.32
CA VAL A 47 -1.46 23.49 -1.72
C VAL A 47 -0.57 22.61 -2.59
N GLY A 48 -1.16 21.97 -3.60
CA GLY A 48 -0.47 21.09 -4.55
C GLY A 48 -0.22 19.66 -4.09
N ARG A 49 -0.60 19.26 -2.86
CA ARG A 49 -0.43 17.87 -2.41
C ARG A 49 -1.49 17.43 -1.39
N ALA A 50 -2.25 16.40 -1.76
CA ALA A 50 -3.12 15.70 -0.83
C ALA A 50 -2.31 14.98 0.26
N GLY A 51 -2.85 14.93 1.46
CA GLY A 51 -2.34 14.07 2.53
C GLY A 51 -2.45 12.60 2.14
N TYR A 52 -1.56 11.79 2.71
CA TYR A 52 -1.64 10.34 2.53
C TYR A 52 -2.87 9.77 3.22
N ASP A 53 -3.36 8.68 2.66
CA ASP A 53 -4.44 7.91 3.28
C ASP A 53 -3.94 7.23 4.58
N PRO A 54 -4.64 7.36 5.71
CA PRO A 54 -4.26 6.73 6.97
C PRO A 54 -4.14 5.21 6.92
N ASP A 55 -5.02 4.52 6.18
CA ASP A 55 -4.99 3.06 6.09
C ASP A 55 -3.73 2.63 5.33
N MET A 56 -3.36 3.38 4.28
CA MET A 56 -2.11 3.15 3.56
C MET A 56 -0.87 3.33 4.45
N LEU A 57 -0.84 4.38 5.29
CA LEU A 57 0.27 4.59 6.23
C LEU A 57 0.33 3.49 7.31
N LEU A 58 -0.82 3.06 7.82
CA LEU A 58 -0.91 1.98 8.80
C LEU A 58 -0.43 0.65 8.21
N ALA A 59 -0.86 0.31 7.00
CA ALA A 59 -0.40 -0.88 6.28
C ALA A 59 1.12 -0.88 6.08
N LEU A 60 1.69 0.26 5.65
CA LEU A 60 3.14 0.40 5.51
C LEU A 60 3.88 0.21 6.84
N MET A 61 3.38 0.81 7.93
CA MET A 61 3.99 0.69 9.25
C MET A 61 3.99 -0.76 9.74
N ILE A 62 2.85 -1.46 9.63
CA ILE A 62 2.73 -2.87 10.01
C ILE A 62 3.65 -3.74 9.16
N TYR A 63 3.66 -3.51 7.84
CA TYR A 63 4.50 -4.28 6.92
C TYR A 63 5.99 -4.09 7.21
N ALA A 64 6.45 -2.85 7.41
CA ALA A 64 7.83 -2.56 7.77
C ALA A 64 8.22 -3.23 9.09
N TYR A 65 7.37 -3.14 10.11
CA TYR A 65 7.62 -3.77 11.40
C TYR A 65 7.69 -5.30 11.30
N ALA A 66 6.79 -5.92 10.52
CA ALA A 66 6.77 -7.37 10.31
C ALA A 66 7.98 -7.88 9.49
N THR A 67 8.57 -7.02 8.66
CA THR A 67 9.73 -7.36 7.81
C THR A 67 11.07 -6.88 8.39
N GLY A 68 11.06 -6.17 9.52
CA GLY A 68 12.27 -5.70 10.21
C GLY A 68 12.94 -4.50 9.54
N GLN A 69 12.16 -3.66 8.85
CA GLN A 69 12.63 -2.42 8.21
C GLN A 69 12.44 -1.19 9.08
#